data_AF-A0A7S3XMH5-F1
#
_entry.id   AF-A0A7S3XMH5-F1
#
_cell.length_a   1.000
_cell.length_b   1.000
_cell.length_c   1.000
_cell.angle_alpha   90.00
_cell.angle_beta   90.00
_cell.angle_gamma   90.00
#
_symmetry.space_group_name_H-M   'P 1'
#
loop_
_entity.id
_entity.type
_entity.pdbx_description
1 polymer ?
#
loop_
_entity_poly.entity_id
_entity_poly.type
_entity_poly.pdbx_seq_one_letter_code
_entity_poly.pdbx_strand_id
1 'polypeptide(L)'
;QTLPCGGRLRKWKWLLAMLCHRFALRLAQAAALASSGPARARLVARQRTLLGTCLDLLHELADMGGGRHETICAAVQERIAETYLDPSGTEEEYPEEEEEEGE
;
A
#
# COMPACT_ATOMS: atom_id res chain seq x y z
N GLN A 1 30.53 -22.40 -8.69
CA GLN A 1 31.05 -21.42 -7.71
C GLN A 1 30.24 -20.13 -7.89
N THR A 2 29.18 -19.94 -7.10
CA THR A 2 28.31 -18.75 -7.18
C THR A 2 28.85 -17.66 -6.25
N LEU A 3 29.05 -16.46 -6.78
CA LEU A 3 29.70 -15.34 -6.10
C LEU A 3 29.03 -14.97 -4.75
N PRO A 4 29.80 -14.63 -3.71
CA PRO A 4 29.28 -14.28 -2.36
C PRO A 4 28.53 -12.94 -2.29
N CYS A 5 28.42 -12.19 -3.39
CA CYS A 5 27.75 -10.90 -3.47
C CYS A 5 26.21 -11.00 -3.44
N GLY A 6 25.62 -12.12 -3.90
CA GLY A 6 24.16 -12.31 -3.90
C GLY A 6 23.55 -12.41 -2.50
N GLY A 7 24.31 -12.87 -1.50
CA GLY A 7 23.82 -12.96 -0.12
C GLY A 7 23.63 -11.59 0.55
N ARG A 8 24.54 -10.63 0.31
CA ARG A 8 24.42 -9.27 0.84
C ARG A 8 23.31 -8.50 0.16
N LEU A 9 23.22 -8.56 -1.17
CA LEU A 9 22.17 -7.87 -1.92
C LEU A 9 20.77 -8.33 -1.51
N ARG A 10 20.56 -9.64 -1.34
CA ARG A 10 19.29 -10.20 -0.83
C ARG A 10 18.96 -9.65 0.57
N LYS A 11 19.93 -9.65 1.49
CA LYS A 11 19.72 -9.07 2.83
C LYS A 11 19.31 -7.59 2.77
N TRP A 12 19.98 -6.80 1.94
CA TRP A 12 19.65 -5.38 1.77
C TRP A 12 18.26 -5.16 1.17
N LYS A 13 17.88 -5.92 0.13
CA LYS A 13 16.53 -5.84 -0.46
C LYS A 13 15.45 -6.25 0.54
N TRP A 14 15.72 -7.27 1.35
CA TRP A 14 14.78 -7.68 2.41
C TRP A 14 14.62 -6.60 3.47
N LEU A 15 15.71 -6.01 3.94
CA LEU A 15 15.67 -4.89 4.88
C LEU A 15 14.90 -3.70 4.30
N LEU A 16 15.13 -3.38 3.02
CA LEU A 16 14.43 -2.31 2.33
C LEU A 16 12.93 -2.60 2.21
N ALA A 17 12.54 -3.82 1.83
CA ALA A 17 11.13 -4.23 1.76
C ALA A 17 10.43 -4.08 3.13
N MET A 18 11.07 -4.53 4.20
CA MET A 18 10.53 -4.40 5.56
C MET A 18 10.48 -2.94 6.03
N LEU A 19 11.44 -2.09 5.63
CA LEU A 19 11.40 -0.65 5.90
C LEU A 19 10.24 0.03 5.18
N CYS A 20 10.03 -0.27 3.89
CA CYS A 20 8.88 0.21 3.11
C CYS A 20 7.57 -0.16 3.79
N HIS A 21 7.43 -1.43 4.22
CA HIS A 21 6.24 -1.89 4.94
C HIS A 21 6.03 -1.15 6.27
N ARG A 22 7.07 -1.02 7.10
CA ARG A 22 6.98 -0.29 8.38
C ARG A 22 6.64 1.18 8.20
N PHE A 23 7.19 1.82 7.16
CA PHE A 23 6.88 3.21 6.86
C PHE A 23 5.43 3.36 6.37
N ALA A 24 4.95 2.42 5.56
CA ALA A 24 3.54 2.36 5.16
C ALA A 24 2.59 2.22 6.36
N LEU A 25 2.93 1.40 7.36
CA LEU A 25 2.15 1.30 8.61
C LEU A 25 2.11 2.63 9.39
N ARG A 26 3.22 3.35 9.45
CA ARG A 26 3.26 4.69 10.06
C ARG A 26 2.42 5.70 9.28
N LEU A 27 2.41 5.61 7.96
CA LEU A 27 1.55 6.43 7.10
C LEU A 27 0.07 6.11 7.32
N ALA A 28 -0.29 4.84 7.50
CA ALA A 28 -1.65 4.44 7.85
C ALA A 28 -2.10 5.07 9.18
N GLN A 29 -1.23 5.04 10.19
CA GLN A 29 -1.48 5.68 11.49
C GLN A 29 -1.62 7.21 11.35
N ALA A 30 -0.73 7.84 10.57
CA ALA A 30 -0.80 9.27 10.30
C ALA A 30 -2.07 9.65 9.52
N ALA A 31 -2.51 8.81 8.57
CA ALA A 31 -3.74 9.00 7.82
C ALA A 31 -4.99 8.80 8.68
N ALA A 32 -4.94 7.92 9.68
CA ALA A 32 -6.02 7.78 10.66
C ALA A 32 -6.12 8.99 11.61
N LEU A 33 -4.99 9.65 11.91
CA LEU A 33 -4.95 10.86 12.73
C LEU A 33 -5.31 12.12 11.96
N ALA A 34 -4.93 12.21 10.68
CA ALA A 34 -5.37 13.24 9.77
C ALA A 34 -6.83 12.94 9.40
N SER A 35 -7.78 13.59 10.09
CA SER A 35 -9.19 13.58 9.70
C SER A 35 -9.39 13.90 8.20
N SER A 36 -10.56 13.52 7.67
CA SER A 36 -10.93 13.59 6.25
C SER A 36 -10.39 14.84 5.53
N GLY A 37 -9.96 14.66 4.27
CA GLY A 37 -9.50 15.74 3.42
C GLY A 37 -8.27 15.41 2.55
N PRO A 38 -7.72 16.41 1.84
CA PRO A 38 -6.66 16.21 0.84
C PRO A 38 -5.34 15.74 1.47
N ALA A 39 -5.07 16.10 2.73
CA ALA A 39 -3.89 15.64 3.45
C ALA A 39 -3.93 14.13 3.69
N ARG A 40 -5.09 13.60 4.09
CA ARG A 40 -5.32 12.15 4.27
C ARG A 40 -5.20 11.43 2.94
N ALA A 41 -5.83 11.91 1.87
CA ALA A 41 -5.73 11.34 0.53
C ALA A 41 -4.27 11.20 0.06
N ARG A 42 -3.45 12.24 0.29
CA ARG A 42 -2.02 12.22 -0.03
C ARG A 42 -1.23 11.19 0.79
N LEU A 43 -1.54 11.04 2.08
CA LEU A 43 -0.91 10.03 2.95
C LEU A 43 -1.28 8.61 2.49
N VAL A 44 -2.55 8.36 2.18
CA VAL A 44 -3.03 7.06 1.67
C VAL A 44 -2.41 6.74 0.30
N ALA A 45 -2.35 7.70 -0.62
CA ALA A 45 -1.68 7.51 -1.90
C ALA A 45 -0.20 7.13 -1.72
N ARG A 46 0.51 7.82 -0.82
CA ARG A 46 1.92 7.51 -0.50
C ARG A 46 2.08 6.15 0.17
N GLN A 47 1.14 5.76 1.04
CA GLN A 47 1.08 4.43 1.65
C GLN A 47 0.99 3.34 0.57
N ARG A 48 0.08 3.48 -0.41
CA ARG A 48 -0.06 2.54 -1.53
C ARG A 48 1.23 2.39 -2.32
N THR A 49 1.91 3.50 -2.65
CA THR A 49 3.19 3.47 -3.37
C THR A 49 4.22 2.63 -2.61
N LEU A 50 4.36 2.81 -1.30
CA LEU A 50 5.34 2.07 -0.49
C LEU A 50 5.00 0.58 -0.36
N LEU A 51 3.71 0.25 -0.25
CA LEU A 51 3.27 -1.15 -0.24
C LEU A 51 3.51 -1.82 -1.60
N GLY A 52 3.32 -1.10 -2.70
CA GLY A 52 3.68 -1.55 -4.05
C GLY A 52 5.20 -1.82 -4.16
N THR A 53 6.03 -0.86 -3.76
CA THR A 53 7.50 -1.07 -3.73
C THR A 53 7.91 -2.23 -2.83
N CYS A 54 7.20 -2.46 -1.72
CA CYS A 54 7.43 -3.61 -0.85
C CYS A 54 7.18 -4.93 -1.60
N LEU A 55 6.07 -5.05 -2.35
CA LEU A 55 5.79 -6.23 -3.17
C LEU A 55 6.84 -6.44 -4.27
N ASP A 56 7.22 -5.39 -4.97
CA ASP A 56 8.23 -5.48 -6.03
C ASP A 56 9.55 -6.03 -5.48
N LEU A 57 10.00 -5.51 -4.34
CA LEU A 57 11.22 -5.99 -3.67
C LEU A 57 11.11 -7.44 -3.20
N LEU A 58 9.93 -7.89 -2.76
CA LEU A 58 9.68 -9.28 -2.34
C LEU A 58 9.67 -10.24 -3.55
N HIS A 59 9.12 -9.81 -4.69
CA HIS A 59 9.18 -10.59 -5.93
C HIS A 59 10.61 -10.68 -6.47
N GLU A 60 11.34 -9.57 -6.52
CA GLU A 60 12.77 -9.58 -6.89
C GLU A 60 13.60 -10.48 -5.95
N LEU A 61 13.24 -10.55 -4.67
CA LEU A 61 13.84 -11.47 -3.70
C LEU A 61 13.60 -12.93 -4.06
N ALA A 62 12.39 -13.28 -4.45
CA ALA A 62 12.05 -14.62 -4.92
C ALA A 62 12.85 -14.97 -6.19
N ASP A 63 12.95 -14.03 -7.14
CA ASP A 63 13.67 -14.22 -8.41
C ASP A 63 15.18 -14.42 -8.21
N MET A 64 15.78 -13.79 -7.20
CA MET A 64 17.19 -14.01 -6.82
C MET A 64 17.43 -15.33 -6.05
N GLY A 65 16.47 -16.24 -6.03
CA GLY A 65 16.55 -17.50 -5.27
C GLY A 65 16.38 -17.29 -3.75
N GLY A 66 15.60 -16.30 -3.35
CA GLY A 66 15.05 -16.16 -2.00
C GLY A 66 13.76 -16.96 -1.81
N GLY A 67 13.15 -16.88 -0.62
CA GLY A 67 11.83 -17.46 -0.40
C GLY A 67 10.74 -16.66 -1.12
N ARG A 68 9.64 -17.30 -1.52
CA ARG A 68 8.49 -16.64 -2.14
C ARG A 68 7.71 -15.73 -1.18
N HIS A 69 7.93 -15.86 0.12
CA HIS A 69 7.32 -15.02 1.17
C HIS A 69 5.79 -14.86 1.03
N GLU A 70 5.08 -15.91 0.61
CA GLU A 70 3.66 -15.85 0.20
C GLU A 70 2.75 -15.22 1.25
N THR A 71 2.93 -15.57 2.53
CA THR A 71 2.16 -15.00 3.65
C THR A 71 2.38 -13.49 3.79
N ILE A 72 3.62 -13.02 3.59
CA ILE A 72 3.95 -11.60 3.67
C ILE A 72 3.36 -10.87 2.47
N CYS A 73 3.48 -11.43 1.26
CA CYS A 73 2.88 -10.83 0.07
C CYS A 73 1.35 -10.71 0.20
N ALA A 74 0.68 -11.75 0.70
CA ALA A 74 -0.76 -11.73 0.95
C ALA A 74 -1.14 -10.62 1.95
N ALA A 75 -0.41 -10.50 3.07
CA ALA A 75 -0.64 -9.44 4.06
C ALA A 75 -0.40 -8.03 3.49
N VAL A 76 0.60 -7.86 2.62
CA VAL A 76 0.85 -6.56 1.96
C VAL A 76 -0.26 -6.23 0.97
N GLN A 77 -0.75 -7.21 0.19
CA GLN A 77 -1.88 -7.04 -0.72
C GLN A 77 -3.18 -6.70 0.03
N GLU A 78 -3.45 -7.38 1.15
CA GLU A 78 -4.56 -7.05 2.04
C GLU A 78 -4.49 -5.59 2.50
N ARG A 79 -3.31 -5.13 2.93
CA ARG A 79 -3.11 -3.72 3.30
C ARG A 79 -3.30 -2.74 2.15
N ILE A 80 -2.97 -3.12 0.92
CA ILE A 80 -3.27 -2.30 -0.26
C ILE A 80 -4.78 -2.24 -0.45
N ALA A 81 -5.49 -3.36 -0.39
CA ALA A 81 -6.93 -3.42 -0.54
C ALA A 81 -7.66 -2.57 0.52
N GLU A 82 -7.25 -2.66 1.79
CA GLU A 82 -7.79 -1.83 2.89
C GLU A 82 -7.77 -0.33 2.58
N THR A 83 -6.74 0.16 1.87
CA THR A 83 -6.66 1.58 1.54
C THR A 83 -7.77 2.07 0.61
N TYR A 84 -8.42 1.18 -0.14
CA TYR A 84 -9.53 1.51 -1.05
C TYR A 84 -10.90 1.41 -0.38
N LEU A 85 -11.00 0.75 0.78
CA LEU A 85 -12.26 0.52 1.48
C LEU A 85 -12.63 1.66 2.43
N ASP A 86 -11.81 2.70 2.56
CA ASP A 86 -12.10 3.78 3.52
C ASP A 86 -13.21 4.71 2.98
N PRO A 87 -14.39 4.75 3.63
CA PRO A 87 -15.58 5.45 3.13
C PRO A 87 -15.47 6.97 3.18
N SER A 88 -14.44 7.53 3.82
CA SER A 88 -14.26 8.98 3.93
C SER A 88 -13.84 9.69 2.63
N GLY A 89 -13.74 8.97 1.51
CA GLY A 89 -13.42 9.50 0.18
C GLY A 89 -14.58 9.56 -0.80
N THR A 90 -15.79 9.17 -0.38
CA THR A 90 -16.92 8.97 -1.29
C THR A 90 -18.23 9.37 -0.61
N GLU A 91 -18.36 10.65 -0.26
CA GLU A 91 -19.67 11.29 -0.36
C GLU A 91 -19.87 11.59 -1.85
N GLU A 92 -20.25 10.55 -2.62
CA GLU A 92 -20.86 10.77 -3.93
C GLU A 92 -22.24 11.37 -3.65
N GLU A 93 -22.31 12.70 -3.72
CA GLU A 93 -23.54 13.47 -3.74
C GLU A 93 -24.37 13.01 -4.95
N TYR A 94 -25.36 12.15 -4.69
CA TYR A 94 -26.35 11.80 -5.70
C TYR A 94 -27.17 13.06 -5.98
N PRO A 95 -27.21 13.58 -7.23
CA PRO A 95 -28.09 14.68 -7.53
C PRO A 95 -29.53 14.21 -7.31
N GLU A 96 -30.25 14.86 -6.40
CA GLU A 96 -31.70 14.70 -6.26
C GLU A 96 -32.33 15.14 -7.58
N GLU A 97 -32.97 14.21 -8.29
CA GLU A 97 -33.76 14.53 -9.48
C GLU A 97 -34.96 15.37 -9.01
N GLU A 98 -34.94 16.67 -9.31
CA GLU A 98 -36.10 17.54 -9.12
C GLU A 98 -37.23 17.02 -10.02
N GLU A 99 -38.26 16.40 -9.42
CA GLU A 99 -39.51 16.09 -10.09
C GLU A 99 -40.17 17.40 -10.53
N GLU A 100 -40.09 17.74 -11.82
CA GLU A 100 -40.95 18.76 -12.43
C GLU A 100 -42.41 18.28 -12.35
N GLU A 101 -43.15 18.77 -11.34
CA GLU A 101 -44.62 18.77 -11.35
C GLU A 101 -45.09 19.65 -12.53
N GLY A 102 -45.50 18.99 -13.61
CA GLY A 102 -46.15 19.65 -14.74
C GLY A 102 -47.57 20.09 -14.39
N GLU A 103 -47.82 21.39 -14.50
CA GLU A 103 -49.16 22.01 -14.54
C GLU A 103 -49.87 21.82 -15.89
#